data_AF-R4MFA9-F1
#
_entry.id   AF-R4MFA9-F1
#
_cell.length_a   1.000
_cell.length_b   1.000
_cell.length_c   1.000
_cell.angle_alpha   90.00
_cell.angle_beta   90.00
_cell.angle_gamma   90.00
#
_symmetry.space_group_name_H-M   'P 1'
#
loop_
_entity.id
_entity.type
_entity.pdbx_description
1 polymer ?
#
loop_
_entity_poly.entity_id
_entity_poly.type
_entity_poly.pdbx_seq_one_letter_code
_entity_poly.pdbx_strand_id
1 'polypeptide(L)'
;MGFLQPRLPDIDLAEWSQGSRSQKIRPMAQHWAEVGFGTPVLLHLFYVAKILLYVLVGWLIVLTTKGIDGFTDAAAWYAEPIVFEKVVLYTMLFEVIGLGCGFGPLNNRFFPPMGSILYWMRFGTIRLPPWPDRVPWTRGTKRKPVDVALYALLVRCCCRRCSPMAPAPYRSWAPRSGCCPPGRSC
;
A
#
# COMPACT_ATOMS: atom_id res chain seq x y z
N MET A 1 -6.17 -25.16 8.63
CA MET A 1 -5.33 -24.85 7.46
C MET A 1 -4.01 -25.60 7.61
N GLY A 2 -3.44 -26.14 6.54
CA GLY A 2 -2.09 -26.72 6.59
C GLY A 2 -1.03 -25.62 6.83
N PHE A 3 0.08 -25.97 7.47
CA PHE A 3 1.16 -24.99 7.75
C PHE A 3 1.88 -24.57 6.46
N LEU A 4 2.23 -25.55 5.61
CA LEU A 4 2.92 -25.36 4.33
C LEU A 4 2.01 -25.58 3.13
N GLN A 5 1.04 -26.50 3.23
CA GLN A 5 0.19 -26.88 2.11
C GLN A 5 -1.16 -26.13 2.15
N PRO A 6 -1.62 -25.61 0.99
CA PRO A 6 -2.96 -25.05 0.89
C PRO A 6 -4.02 -26.14 1.03
N ARG A 7 -5.19 -25.79 1.57
CA ARG A 7 -6.35 -26.70 1.60
C ARG A 7 -7.12 -26.56 0.29
N LEU A 8 -6.93 -27.54 -0.59
CA LEU A 8 -7.66 -27.63 -1.85
C LEU A 8 -9.06 -28.21 -1.63
N PRO A 9 -10.02 -27.92 -2.52
CA PRO A 9 -11.33 -28.55 -2.47
C PRO A 9 -11.20 -30.06 -2.73
N ASP A 10 -11.94 -30.85 -1.95
CA ASP A 10 -11.95 -32.32 -2.06
C ASP A 10 -12.86 -32.73 -3.22
N ILE A 11 -12.29 -32.78 -4.43
CA ILE A 11 -13.01 -33.02 -5.67
C ILE A 11 -12.17 -33.95 -6.56
N ASP A 12 -12.81 -34.96 -7.15
CA ASP A 12 -12.20 -35.71 -8.26
C ASP A 12 -12.10 -34.82 -9.51
N LEU A 13 -10.87 -34.47 -9.88
CA LEU A 13 -10.58 -33.63 -11.03
C LEU A 13 -11.08 -34.24 -12.36
N ALA A 14 -11.06 -35.57 -12.48
CA ALA A 14 -11.50 -36.25 -13.69
C ALA A 14 -13.01 -36.08 -13.90
N GLU A 15 -13.80 -36.29 -12.85
CA GLU A 15 -15.26 -36.13 -12.88
C GLU A 15 -15.68 -34.66 -12.98
N TRP A 16 -15.05 -33.79 -12.20
CA TRP A 16 -15.37 -32.36 -12.18
C TRP A 16 -15.13 -31.67 -13.53
N SER A 17 -14.09 -32.08 -14.26
CA SER A 17 -13.76 -31.49 -15.57
C SER A 17 -14.85 -31.72 -16.63
N GLN A 18 -15.64 -32.79 -16.50
CA GLN A 18 -16.70 -33.16 -17.46
C GLN A 18 -18.04 -32.48 -17.18
N GLY A 19 -18.23 -31.91 -15.99
CA GLY A 19 -19.48 -31.26 -15.59
C GLY A 19 -19.80 -29.96 -16.33
N SER A 20 -21.08 -29.57 -16.31
CA SER A 20 -21.53 -28.25 -16.77
C SER A 20 -20.96 -27.12 -15.90
N ARG A 21 -20.96 -25.87 -16.41
CA ARG A 21 -20.43 -24.70 -15.69
C ARG A 21 -21.04 -24.54 -14.30
N SER A 22 -22.34 -24.76 -14.15
CA SER A 22 -23.04 -24.65 -12.86
C SER A 22 -22.61 -25.74 -11.88
N GLN A 23 -22.43 -26.98 -12.34
CA GLN A 23 -21.93 -28.10 -11.54
C GLN A 23 -20.49 -27.87 -11.08
N LYS A 24 -19.65 -27.22 -11.89
CA LYS A 24 -18.27 -26.88 -11.53
C LYS A 24 -18.17 -25.80 -10.46
N ILE A 25 -19.05 -24.80 -10.49
CA ILE A 25 -19.00 -23.64 -9.59
C ILE A 25 -19.49 -23.99 -8.18
N ARG A 26 -20.51 -24.84 -8.06
CA ARG A 26 -21.10 -25.22 -6.76
C ARG A 26 -20.08 -25.71 -5.72
N PRO A 27 -19.22 -26.71 -6.00
CA PRO A 27 -18.27 -27.20 -5.01
C PRO A 27 -17.17 -26.17 -4.71
N MET A 28 -16.78 -25.33 -5.68
CA MET A 28 -15.83 -24.24 -5.42
C MET A 28 -16.42 -23.16 -4.51
N ALA A 29 -17.69 -22.82 -4.68
CA ALA A 29 -18.39 -21.86 -3.84
C ALA A 29 -18.59 -22.39 -2.40
N GLN A 30 -18.91 -23.68 -2.26
CA GLN A 30 -19.01 -24.36 -0.96
C GLN A 30 -17.67 -24.39 -0.24
N HIS A 31 -16.59 -24.81 -0.91
CA HIS A 31 -15.24 -24.80 -0.35
C HIS A 31 -14.81 -23.39 0.08
N TRP A 32 -15.14 -22.37 -0.71
CA TRP A 32 -14.86 -20.98 -0.35
C TRP A 32 -15.65 -20.52 0.89
N ALA A 33 -16.90 -20.94 1.04
CA ALA A 33 -17.72 -20.61 2.20
C ALA A 33 -17.23 -21.30 3.48
N GLU A 34 -16.76 -22.55 3.39
CA GLU A 34 -16.37 -23.37 4.54
C GLU A 34 -14.91 -23.16 4.96
N VAL A 35 -14.00 -22.98 3.99
CA VAL A 35 -12.54 -22.96 4.21
C VAL A 35 -11.94 -21.59 3.88
N GLY A 36 -12.68 -20.72 3.20
CA GLY A 36 -12.16 -19.44 2.70
C GLY A 36 -11.14 -19.64 1.58
N PHE A 37 -10.10 -18.82 1.58
CA PHE A 37 -9.06 -18.87 0.55
C PHE A 37 -8.15 -20.11 0.66
N GLY A 38 -8.19 -20.83 1.79
CA GLY A 38 -7.43 -22.08 1.98
C GLY A 38 -5.91 -21.92 1.96
N THR A 39 -5.37 -20.71 2.11
CA THR A 39 -3.93 -20.44 2.07
C THR A 39 -3.17 -21.03 3.26
N PRO A 40 -1.91 -21.45 3.05
CA PRO A 40 -1.07 -21.93 4.14
C PRO A 40 -0.86 -20.85 5.21
N VAL A 41 -0.77 -21.30 6.47
CA VAL A 41 -0.55 -20.40 7.63
C VAL A 41 0.75 -19.61 7.49
N LEU A 42 1.78 -20.20 6.87
CA LEU A 42 3.05 -19.53 6.60
C LEU A 42 2.87 -18.21 5.82
N LEU A 43 1.94 -18.15 4.87
CA LEU A 43 1.68 -16.90 4.14
C LEU A 43 1.14 -15.83 5.09
N HIS A 44 0.23 -16.18 6.01
CA HIS A 44 -0.29 -15.23 6.98
C HIS A 44 0.83 -14.67 7.88
N LEU A 45 1.76 -15.52 8.34
CA LEU A 45 2.92 -15.09 9.12
C LEU A 45 3.83 -14.15 8.31
N PHE A 46 4.01 -14.41 7.02
CA PHE A 46 4.73 -13.50 6.13
C PHE A 46 4.05 -12.12 6.07
N TYR A 47 2.72 -12.05 6.02
CA TYR A 47 2.00 -10.77 6.08
C TYR A 47 2.13 -10.07 7.44
N VAL A 48 2.17 -10.81 8.55
CA VAL A 48 2.47 -10.22 9.87
C VAL A 48 3.88 -9.63 9.89
N ALA A 49 4.88 -10.38 9.44
CA ALA A 49 6.26 -9.90 9.32
C ALA A 49 6.35 -8.64 8.44
N LYS A 50 5.57 -8.60 7.36
CA LYS A 50 5.47 -7.43 6.48
C LYS A 50 4.87 -6.20 7.18
N ILE A 51 3.83 -6.38 8.00
CA ILE A 51 3.27 -5.28 8.81
C ILE A 51 4.32 -4.76 9.80
N LEU A 52 5.05 -5.65 10.47
CA LEU A 52 6.13 -5.26 11.37
C LEU A 52 7.24 -4.50 10.64
N LEU A 53 7.62 -4.95 9.44
CA LEU A 53 8.60 -4.25 8.61
C LEU A 53 8.11 -2.86 8.18
N TYR A 54 6.83 -2.74 7.82
CA TYR A 54 6.21 -1.45 7.50
C TYR A 54 6.28 -0.48 8.68
N VAL A 55 5.91 -0.94 9.89
CA VAL A 55 6.00 -0.12 11.11
C VAL A 55 7.46 0.26 11.40
N LEU A 56 8.40 -0.69 11.28
CA LEU A 56 9.82 -0.46 11.51
C LEU A 56 10.39 0.59 10.54
N VAL A 57 10.10 0.48 9.24
CA VAL A 57 10.58 1.45 8.25
C VAL A 57 9.98 2.83 8.49
N GLY A 58 8.69 2.91 8.82
CA GLY A 58 8.05 4.17 9.23
C GLY A 58 8.75 4.78 10.45
N TRP A 59 9.06 3.96 11.46
CA TRP A 59 9.78 4.38 12.66
C TRP A 59 11.17 4.93 12.34
N LEU A 60 11.94 4.24 11.49
CA LEU A 60 13.26 4.71 11.04
C LEU A 60 13.18 6.03 10.27
N ILE A 61 12.18 6.21 9.40
CA ILE A 61 11.98 7.46 8.67
C ILE A 61 11.76 8.62 9.65
N VAL A 62 10.99 8.40 10.71
CA VAL A 62 10.76 9.41 11.75
C VAL A 62 12.04 9.74 12.51
N LEU A 63 12.79 8.74 12.95
CA LEU A 63 14.05 8.94 13.70
C LEU A 63 15.17 9.60 12.89
N THR A 64 15.13 9.50 11.56
CA THR A 64 16.07 10.24 10.69
C THR A 64 15.71 11.73 10.54
N THR A 65 14.65 12.21 11.17
CA THR A 65 14.22 13.62 11.13
C THR A 65 15.06 14.46 12.09
N LYS A 66 15.65 15.54 11.60
CA LYS A 66 16.39 16.50 12.44
C LYS A 66 15.47 17.09 13.51
N GLY A 67 15.88 16.99 14.77
CA GLY A 67 15.13 17.51 15.93
C GLY A 67 14.25 16.48 16.64
N ILE A 68 14.28 15.21 16.21
CA ILE A 68 13.65 14.10 16.91
C ILE A 68 14.75 13.15 17.38
N ASP A 69 14.95 13.08 18.68
CA ASP A 69 15.91 12.18 19.32
C ASP A 69 15.16 11.26 20.29
N GLY A 70 15.48 9.96 20.26
CA GLY A 70 14.89 8.96 21.17
C GLY A 70 14.14 7.84 20.45
N PHE A 71 14.78 6.67 20.37
CA PHE A 71 14.20 5.47 19.75
C PHE A 71 12.94 4.97 20.47
N THR A 72 12.89 5.12 21.80
CA THR A 72 11.82 4.63 22.68
C THR A 72 10.91 5.73 23.23
N ASP A 73 11.27 7.00 23.08
CA ASP A 73 10.47 8.13 23.60
C ASP A 73 9.41 8.57 22.58
N ALA A 74 8.57 7.62 22.16
CA ALA A 74 7.55 7.86 21.14
C ALA A 74 6.53 8.92 21.55
N ALA A 75 6.28 9.06 22.85
CA ALA A 75 5.34 10.04 23.41
C ALA A 75 5.81 11.48 23.19
N ALA A 76 7.12 11.72 23.16
CA ALA A 76 7.67 13.06 22.99
C ALA A 76 7.55 13.58 21.54
N TRP A 77 7.68 12.71 20.54
CA TRP A 77 7.75 13.15 19.14
C TRP A 77 6.52 12.80 18.28
N TYR A 78 5.63 11.89 18.69
CA TYR A 78 4.50 11.50 17.83
C TYR A 78 3.54 12.65 17.51
N ALA A 79 3.42 13.63 18.42
CA ALA A 79 2.53 14.77 18.29
C ALA A 79 3.08 15.87 17.37
N GLU A 80 4.35 15.77 16.97
CA GLU A 80 4.98 16.75 16.10
C GLU A 80 4.38 16.69 14.69
N PRO A 81 3.96 17.83 14.09
CA PRO A 81 3.28 17.83 12.80
C PRO A 81 4.17 17.30 11.66
N ILE A 82 5.49 17.42 11.79
CA ILE A 82 6.45 16.88 10.82
C ILE A 82 6.45 15.35 10.77
N VAL A 83 6.18 14.70 11.91
CA VAL A 83 6.08 13.23 12.00
C VAL A 83 4.83 12.77 11.27
N PHE A 84 3.70 13.43 11.53
CA PHE A 84 2.44 13.11 10.87
C PHE A 84 2.55 13.23 9.33
N GLU A 85 3.13 14.32 8.82
CA GLU A 85 3.34 14.49 7.37
C GLU A 85 4.18 13.34 6.79
N LYS A 86 5.29 13.00 7.44
CA LYS A 86 6.18 11.93 6.96
C LYS A 86 5.53 10.57 6.98
N VAL A 87 4.79 10.24 8.04
CA VAL A 87 4.08 8.95 8.14
C VAL A 87 3.02 8.86 7.05
N VAL A 88 2.22 9.90 6.84
CA VAL A 88 1.20 9.92 5.77
C VAL A 88 1.83 9.75 4.38
N LEU A 89 2.92 10.48 4.10
CA LEU A 89 3.62 10.37 2.82
C LEU A 89 4.29 9.00 2.63
N TYR A 90 4.81 8.41 3.70
CA TYR A 90 5.35 7.06 3.70
C TYR A 90 4.25 6.03 3.41
N THR A 91 3.09 6.13 4.06
CA THR A 91 1.94 5.26 3.81
C THR A 91 1.46 5.39 2.36
N MET A 92 1.36 6.61 1.84
CA MET A 92 1.02 6.86 0.43
C MET A 92 2.04 6.22 -0.50
N LEU A 93 3.35 6.40 -0.24
CA LEU A 93 4.41 5.79 -1.04
C LEU A 93 4.32 4.26 -1.06
N PHE A 94 4.11 3.66 0.11
CA PHE A 94 4.01 2.20 0.28
C PHE A 94 2.82 1.62 -0.51
N GLU A 95 1.67 2.28 -0.47
CA GLU A 95 0.48 1.90 -1.25
C GLU A 95 0.67 2.15 -2.75
N VAL A 96 1.21 3.31 -3.15
CA VAL A 96 1.39 3.69 -4.57
C VAL A 96 2.33 2.73 -5.28
N ILE A 97 3.44 2.32 -4.64
CA ILE A 97 4.35 1.32 -5.20
C ILE A 97 3.66 -0.06 -5.34
N GLY A 98 2.62 -0.32 -4.55
CA GLY A 98 1.91 -1.60 -4.54
C GLY A 98 2.45 -2.60 -3.54
N LEU A 99 3.22 -2.13 -2.54
CA LEU A 99 3.65 -2.94 -1.40
C LEU A 99 2.58 -3.01 -0.32
N GLY A 100 1.55 -2.18 -0.38
CA GLY A 100 0.38 -2.19 0.50
C GLY A 100 -0.52 -3.42 0.38
N CYS A 101 -1.83 -3.17 0.40
CA CYS A 101 -2.87 -4.19 0.20
C CYS A 101 -2.80 -4.85 -1.19
N GLY A 102 -2.13 -4.22 -2.15
CA GLY A 102 -1.94 -4.73 -3.51
C GLY A 102 -0.95 -5.89 -3.65
N PHE A 103 -0.23 -6.26 -2.59
CA PHE A 103 0.86 -7.22 -2.64
C PHE A 103 0.43 -8.65 -2.32
N GLY A 104 0.75 -9.58 -3.23
CA GLY A 104 0.89 -11.01 -2.95
C GLY A 104 -0.39 -11.86 -3.00
N PRO A 105 -0.27 -13.13 -2.60
CA PRO A 105 -1.28 -14.17 -2.82
C PRO A 105 -2.62 -13.89 -2.14
N LEU A 106 -2.64 -13.23 -0.97
CA LEU A 106 -3.90 -12.89 -0.28
C LEU A 106 -4.78 -11.91 -1.07
N ASN A 107 -4.19 -11.19 -2.04
CA ASN A 107 -4.92 -10.34 -2.98
C ASN A 107 -5.09 -11.02 -4.36
N ASN A 108 -5.08 -12.36 -4.41
CA ASN A 108 -5.14 -13.15 -5.65
C ASN A 108 -4.04 -12.81 -6.67
N ARG A 109 -2.86 -12.39 -6.19
CA ARG A 109 -1.72 -12.01 -7.04
C ARG A 109 -0.52 -12.92 -6.78
N PHE A 110 -0.38 -13.96 -7.59
CA PHE A 110 0.65 -14.99 -7.41
C PHE A 110 1.98 -14.66 -8.09
N PHE A 111 1.96 -14.32 -9.38
CA PHE A 111 3.18 -13.94 -10.10
C PHE A 111 2.85 -12.97 -11.25
N PRO A 112 3.45 -11.77 -11.30
CA PRO A 112 4.25 -11.11 -10.26
C PRO A 112 3.39 -10.64 -9.07
N PRO A 113 3.89 -10.72 -7.82
CA PRO A 113 3.10 -10.40 -6.61
C PRO A 113 2.80 -8.91 -6.43
N MET A 114 3.37 -8.03 -7.26
CA MET A 114 3.19 -6.57 -7.21
C MET A 114 2.52 -6.08 -8.48
N GLY A 115 1.33 -5.48 -8.36
CA GLY A 115 0.59 -4.96 -9.51
C GLY A 115 0.92 -3.51 -9.85
N SER A 116 0.91 -2.63 -8.84
CA SER A 116 0.83 -1.18 -9.05
C SER A 116 1.98 -0.65 -9.89
N ILE A 117 3.23 -0.79 -9.44
CA ILE A 117 4.39 -0.27 -10.18
C ILE A 117 4.53 -0.87 -11.59
N LEU A 118 4.18 -2.16 -11.76
CA LEU A 118 4.26 -2.85 -13.05
C LEU A 118 3.19 -2.36 -14.04
N TYR A 119 1.98 -2.08 -13.57
CA TYR A 119 0.90 -1.59 -14.43
C TYR A 119 1.00 -0.09 -14.70
N TRP A 120 1.38 0.70 -13.69
CA TRP A 120 1.46 2.16 -13.80
C TRP A 120 2.67 2.64 -14.58
N MET A 121 3.80 1.93 -14.57
CA MET A 121 4.96 2.27 -15.40
C MET A 121 4.92 1.71 -16.82
N ARG A 122 3.99 0.79 -17.12
CA ARG A 122 3.88 0.17 -18.45
C ARG A 122 3.01 1.01 -19.39
N PHE A 123 3.59 1.43 -20.51
CA PHE A 123 2.88 2.12 -21.59
C PHE A 123 1.81 1.23 -22.22
N GLY A 124 0.73 1.84 -22.70
CA GLY A 124 -0.32 1.15 -23.45
C GLY A 124 -1.27 0.28 -22.61
N THR A 125 -1.16 0.32 -21.28
CA THR A 125 -2.13 -0.32 -20.37
C THR A 125 -3.48 0.39 -20.41
N ILE A 126 -4.54 -0.33 -20.04
CA ILE A 126 -5.90 0.22 -20.00
C ILE A 126 -6.00 1.23 -18.83
N ARG A 127 -6.54 2.41 -19.13
CA ARG A 127 -6.83 3.48 -18.18
C ARG A 127 -8.27 3.92 -18.37
N LEU A 128 -8.96 4.19 -17.26
CA LEU A 128 -10.21 4.94 -17.29
C LEU A 128 -9.90 6.46 -17.27
N PRO A 129 -10.30 7.23 -18.29
CA PRO A 129 -10.05 8.67 -18.31
C PRO A 129 -10.91 9.38 -17.27
N PRO A 130 -10.36 10.34 -16.49
CA PRO A 130 -11.15 11.17 -15.59
C PRO A 130 -12.02 12.11 -16.41
N TRP A 131 -13.34 11.96 -16.31
CA TRP A 131 -14.37 12.73 -17.02
C TRP A 131 -14.02 12.95 -18.51
N PRO A 132 -14.13 11.91 -19.35
CA PRO A 132 -13.66 11.94 -20.75
C PRO A 132 -14.24 13.08 -21.60
N ASP A 133 -15.43 13.54 -21.23
CA ASP A 133 -16.15 14.59 -21.95
C ASP A 133 -15.79 16.01 -21.47
N ARG A 134 -15.18 16.14 -20.29
CA ARG A 134 -14.91 17.46 -19.66
C ARG A 134 -13.46 17.88 -19.68
N VAL A 135 -12.52 16.94 -19.56
CA VAL A 135 -11.09 17.28 -19.48
C VAL A 135 -10.46 17.16 -20.87
N PRO A 136 -10.02 18.27 -21.49
CA PRO A 136 -9.32 18.19 -22.76
C PRO A 136 -8.02 17.37 -22.61
N TRP A 137 -7.68 16.62 -23.66
CA TRP A 137 -6.47 15.78 -23.78
C TRP A 137 -6.42 14.46 -22.96
N THR A 138 -7.39 14.20 -22.08
CA THR A 138 -7.51 12.90 -21.37
C THR A 138 -8.29 11.84 -22.12
N ARG A 139 -8.84 12.15 -23.31
CA ARG A 139 -9.58 11.20 -24.15
C ARG A 139 -8.73 9.98 -24.54
N GLY A 140 -9.40 8.82 -24.55
CA GLY A 140 -8.85 7.52 -24.88
C GLY A 140 -8.75 6.57 -23.68
N THR A 141 -8.52 5.29 -23.96
CA THR A 141 -8.46 4.21 -22.95
C THR A 141 -7.04 3.67 -22.73
N LYS A 142 -6.04 4.20 -23.43
CA LYS A 142 -4.64 3.74 -23.34
C LYS A 142 -3.82 4.73 -22.51
N ARG A 143 -3.00 4.19 -21.61
CA ARG A 143 -2.05 4.96 -20.79
C ARG A 143 -0.96 5.58 -21.67
N LYS A 144 -0.87 6.92 -21.65
CA LYS A 144 0.08 7.72 -22.46
C LYS A 144 1.40 7.90 -21.70
N PRO A 145 2.50 8.32 -22.36
CA PRO A 145 3.76 8.58 -21.68
C PRO A 145 3.66 9.63 -20.56
N VAL A 146 2.79 10.63 -20.73
CA VAL A 146 2.50 11.64 -19.70
C VAL A 146 1.97 11.01 -18.42
N ASP A 147 1.11 10.01 -18.51
CA ASP A 147 0.54 9.34 -17.33
C ASP A 147 1.62 8.57 -16.55
N VAL A 148 2.55 7.94 -17.27
CA VAL A 148 3.70 7.25 -16.67
C VAL A 148 4.66 8.24 -16.02
N ALA A 149 4.91 9.37 -16.69
CA ALA A 149 5.75 10.44 -16.14
C ALA A 149 5.15 11.05 -14.86
N LEU A 150 3.83 11.27 -14.82
CA LEU A 150 3.12 11.75 -13.63
C LEU A 150 3.22 10.75 -12.47
N TYR A 151 3.07 9.45 -12.75
CA TYR A 151 3.25 8.41 -11.73
C TYR A 151 4.70 8.38 -11.20
N ALA A 152 5.70 8.42 -12.10
CA ALA A 152 7.10 8.44 -11.71
C ALA A 152 7.45 9.71 -10.89
N LEU A 153 6.87 10.85 -11.26
CA LEU A 153 7.04 12.11 -10.54
C LEU A 153 6.44 12.01 -9.13
N LEU A 154 5.23 11.44 -8.99
CA LEU A 154 4.60 11.23 -7.69
C LEU A 154 5.48 10.40 -6.76
N VAL A 155 5.95 9.24 -7.24
CA VAL A 155 6.84 8.36 -6.47
C VAL A 155 8.13 9.10 -6.08
N ARG A 156 8.75 9.83 -7.02
CA ARG A 156 9.95 10.64 -6.75
C ARG A 156 9.71 11.72 -5.71
N CYS A 157 8.56 12.41 -5.78
CA CYS A 157 8.19 13.45 -4.82
C CYS A 157 8.03 12.86 -3.42
N CYS A 158 7.29 11.76 -3.27
CA CYS A 158 7.13 11.08 -1.99
C CYS A 158 8.47 10.58 -1.42
N CYS A 159 9.33 9.96 -2.23
CA CYS A 159 10.66 9.52 -1.80
C CYS A 159 11.54 10.69 -1.31
N ARG A 160 11.57 11.79 -2.08
CA ARG A 160 12.35 12.98 -1.71
C ARG A 160 11.83 13.60 -0.42
N ARG A 161 10.53 13.53 -0.17
CA ARG A 161 9.88 14.12 0.99
C ARG A 161 10.03 13.29 2.26
N CYS A 162 10.17 11.97 2.11
CA CYS A 162 10.53 11.08 3.22
C CYS A 162 12.02 11.20 3.62
N SER A 163 12.86 11.86 2.82
CA SER A 163 14.29 11.98 3.11
C SER A 163 14.58 12.85 4.36
N PRO A 164 15.69 12.59 5.08
CA PRO A 164 16.10 13.32 6.29
C PRO A 164 16.17 14.84 6.11
N MET A 165 16.59 15.27 4.91
CA MET A 165 16.82 16.66 4.53
C MET A 165 15.61 17.37 3.92
N ALA A 166 14.43 16.74 3.92
CA ALA A 166 13.22 17.39 3.43
C ALA A 166 12.87 18.58 4.34
N PRO A 167 12.81 19.83 3.82
CA PRO A 167 12.44 20.97 4.62
C PRO A 167 10.97 20.85 5.03
N ALA A 168 10.69 21.03 6.33
CA ALA A 168 9.31 21.11 6.83
C ALA A 168 8.56 22.20 6.04
N PRO A 169 7.39 21.92 5.45
CA PRO A 169 6.64 22.91 4.69
C PRO A 169 5.94 23.89 5.64
N TYR A 170 5.68 23.44 6.86
CA TYR A 170 4.87 24.09 7.86
C TYR A 170 5.77 24.76 8.90
N ARG A 171 6.30 25.92 8.55
CA ARG A 171 6.66 26.95 9.54
C ARG A 171 5.46 27.84 9.91
N SER A 172 4.30 27.64 9.28
CA SER A 172 3.15 28.56 9.36
C SER A 172 1.89 28.03 10.06
N TRP A 173 1.88 26.77 10.51
CA TRP A 173 0.79 26.20 11.31
C TRP A 173 1.15 26.05 12.78
N ALA A 174 2.00 26.94 13.29
CA ALA A 174 1.81 27.33 14.67
C ALA A 174 0.39 27.89 14.76
N PRO A 175 -0.49 27.36 15.63
CA PRO A 175 -1.72 28.05 15.94
C PRO A 175 -1.35 29.49 16.29
N ARG A 176 -1.94 30.48 15.63
CA ARG A 176 -1.93 31.87 16.12
C ARG A 176 -2.76 32.01 17.41
N SER A 177 -3.02 30.92 18.12
CA SER A 177 -3.53 30.93 19.48
C SER A 177 -2.33 30.70 20.41
N GLY A 178 -2.07 31.70 21.25
CA GLY A 178 -0.95 31.78 22.21
C GLY A 178 -0.99 30.72 23.31
N CYS A 179 -0.98 29.45 22.95
CA CYS A 179 -0.71 28.36 23.87
C CYS A 179 0.79 28.15 23.92
N CYS A 180 1.47 28.94 24.74
CA CYS A 180 2.85 28.63 25.12
C CYS A 180 2.87 27.24 25.79
N PRO A 181 3.81 26.34 25.44
CA PRO A 181 4.04 25.14 26.24
C PRO A 181 4.49 25.57 27.65
N PRO A 182 4.08 24.87 28.72
CA PRO A 182 4.41 25.26 30.08
C PRO A 182 5.93 25.23 30.25
N GLY A 183 6.54 26.39 30.52
CA GLY A 183 7.96 26.52 30.84
C GLY A 183 8.83 27.30 29.85
N ARG A 184 8.29 27.95 28.81
CA ARG A 184 9.04 28.93 28.01
C ARG A 184 8.36 30.30 28.06
N SER A 185 9.02 31.28 28.67
CA SER A 185 8.62 32.69 28.66
C SER A 185 8.71 33.23 27.24
N CYS A 186 7.65 33.92 26.79
CA CYS A 186 7.63 34.69 25.54
C CYS A 186 8.60 35.85 25.57
#